data_AF-A0A5N5ZAB6-F1
#
_entry.id   AF-A0A5N5ZAB6-F1
#
_cell.length_a   1.000
_cell.length_b   1.000
_cell.length_c   1.000
_cell.angle_alpha   90.00
_cell.angle_beta   90.00
_cell.angle_gamma   90.00
#
_symmetry.space_group_name_H-M   'P 1'
#
loop_
_entity.id
_entity.type
_entity.pdbx_description
1 polymer ?
#
loop_
_entity_poly.entity_id
_entity_poly.type
_entity_poly.pdbx_seq_one_letter_code
_entity_poly.pdbx_strand_id
1 'polypeptide(L)'
;MKKIVLILPLFLLIFGCSADDSIRTAPAIVFNGNLVLKTQADVDAIGTQGYNVISGTLVIGDFFTGTNTPVPSDIVDLTPLSTITSVGRQIEIQSNPLLTSLEGLSNLRVASGLIIRDNQNLTSLDGLTNFTTVDFNPILTGQTFFSGGAIALIDNPALTSIEALSTINPQDIHEVTIKNTGLASLEGLENLTEITRLQIIDNDNLTSLTALEGLTSVENTVFIFGNGSLSDYCTLQAPLQNNLDLTIYNVFDNQFNPTFQNIIDGDCFQ
;
A
#
# COMPACT_ATOMS: atom_id res chain seq x y z
N MET A 1 25.62 -72.33 44.36
CA MET A 1 25.88 -70.92 44.01
C MET A 1 24.85 -70.50 42.96
N LYS A 2 23.77 -69.83 43.37
CA LYS A 2 22.69 -69.38 42.47
C LYS A 2 23.10 -68.03 41.86
N LYS A 3 23.20 -67.95 40.53
CA LYS A 3 23.52 -66.71 39.80
C LYS A 3 22.25 -65.86 39.71
N ILE A 4 22.30 -64.65 40.28
CA ILE A 4 21.27 -63.63 40.12
C ILE A 4 21.58 -62.87 38.83
N VAL A 5 20.66 -62.89 37.88
CA VAL A 5 20.73 -62.12 36.62
C VAL A 5 20.00 -60.81 36.86
N LEU A 6 20.72 -59.69 36.78
CA LEU A 6 20.18 -58.33 36.88
C LEU A 6 19.77 -57.88 35.47
N ILE A 7 18.47 -57.79 35.19
CA ILE A 7 17.95 -57.17 33.96
C ILE A 7 17.84 -55.66 34.22
N LEU A 8 18.62 -54.86 33.49
CA LEU A 8 18.49 -53.41 33.40
C LEU A 8 17.56 -53.09 32.23
N PRO A 9 16.45 -52.34 32.40
CA PRO A 9 15.61 -51.96 31.28
C PRO A 9 16.34 -50.88 30.46
N LEU A 10 16.61 -51.20 29.19
CA LEU A 10 17.11 -50.28 28.18
C LEU A 10 15.96 -49.34 27.78
N PHE A 11 15.95 -48.12 28.33
CA PHE A 11 15.07 -47.06 27.85
C PHE A 11 15.53 -46.67 26.44
N LEU A 12 14.86 -47.18 25.40
CA LEU A 12 14.95 -46.60 24.07
C LEU A 12 14.34 -45.19 24.15
N LEU A 13 15.19 -44.17 24.14
CA LEU A 13 14.79 -42.82 23.78
C LEU A 13 14.34 -42.86 22.32
N ILE A 14 13.04 -42.98 22.12
CA ILE A 14 12.40 -42.69 20.84
C ILE A 14 12.58 -41.18 20.67
N PHE A 15 13.61 -40.77 19.92
CA PHE A 15 13.64 -39.42 19.37
C PHE A 15 12.46 -39.34 18.40
N GLY A 16 11.33 -38.86 18.91
CA GLY A 16 10.24 -38.38 18.09
C GLY A 16 10.81 -37.26 17.23
N CYS A 17 11.00 -37.55 15.95
CA CYS A 17 11.15 -36.50 14.95
C CYS A 17 9.77 -35.84 14.87
N SER A 18 9.55 -34.77 15.63
CA SER A 18 8.49 -33.84 15.26
C SER A 18 8.89 -33.29 13.91
N ALA A 19 8.05 -33.47 12.90
CA ALA A 19 8.06 -32.60 11.74
C ALA A 19 7.77 -31.20 12.28
N ASP A 20 8.83 -30.53 12.70
CA ASP A 20 8.81 -29.12 13.01
C ASP A 20 8.67 -28.45 11.65
N ASP A 21 7.41 -28.30 11.23
CA ASP A 21 6.99 -27.53 10.05
C ASP A 21 7.14 -26.03 10.35
N SER A 22 8.19 -25.68 11.10
CA SER A 22 8.67 -24.33 11.23
C SER A 22 9.23 -23.98 9.85
N ILE A 23 8.40 -23.30 9.05
CA ILE A 23 8.84 -22.63 7.83
C ILE A 23 10.04 -21.79 8.26
N ARG A 24 11.24 -22.29 7.97
CA ARG A 24 12.48 -21.62 8.34
C ARG A 24 12.51 -20.36 7.49
N THR A 25 12.14 -19.23 8.08
CA THR A 25 12.24 -17.94 7.42
C THR A 25 13.67 -17.79 6.93
N ALA A 26 13.83 -17.47 5.64
CA ALA A 26 15.15 -17.26 5.08
C ALA A 26 15.87 -16.21 5.93
N PRO A 27 17.18 -16.39 6.21
CA PRO A 27 17.91 -15.42 7.01
C PRO A 27 17.80 -14.03 6.38
N ALA A 28 17.57 -13.01 7.21
CA ALA A 28 17.46 -11.63 6.75
C ALA A 28 18.83 -11.15 6.22
N ILE A 29 18.86 -10.73 4.97
CA ILE A 29 19.97 -10.04 4.31
C ILE A 29 19.53 -8.60 4.16
N VAL A 30 20.07 -7.72 5.00
CA VAL A 30 19.57 -6.37 5.21
C VAL A 30 20.40 -5.34 4.44
N PHE A 31 19.75 -4.54 3.62
CA PHE A 31 20.30 -3.27 3.13
C PHE A 31 20.06 -2.19 4.20
N ASN A 32 21.14 -1.59 4.70
CA ASN A 32 21.05 -0.58 5.76
C ASN A 32 20.86 0.82 5.17
N GLY A 33 19.71 1.44 5.47
CA GLY A 33 19.38 2.80 5.05
C GLY A 33 18.40 2.85 3.88
N ASN A 34 18.26 4.05 3.28
CA ASN A 34 17.40 4.25 2.12
C ASN A 34 18.08 3.71 0.87
N LEU A 35 17.33 2.98 0.05
CA LEU A 35 17.75 2.47 -1.24
C LEU A 35 17.05 3.25 -2.34
N VAL A 36 17.81 3.81 -3.27
CA VAL A 36 17.28 4.54 -4.43
C VAL A 36 17.79 3.87 -5.70
N LEU A 37 16.88 3.39 -6.53
CA LEU A 37 17.15 2.70 -7.79
C LEU A 37 16.67 3.60 -8.92
N LYS A 38 17.57 4.36 -9.58
CA LYS A 38 17.17 5.38 -10.56
C LYS A 38 17.03 4.81 -11.97
N THR A 39 17.66 3.68 -12.24
CA THR A 39 17.76 3.07 -13.56
C THR A 39 17.52 1.56 -13.50
N GLN A 40 17.23 0.94 -14.64
CA GLN A 40 17.14 -0.52 -14.74
C GLN A 40 18.46 -1.18 -14.29
N ALA A 41 19.60 -0.57 -14.61
CA ALA A 41 20.90 -1.07 -14.17
C ALA A 41 21.04 -1.11 -12.64
N ASP A 42 20.45 -0.15 -11.92
CA ASP A 42 20.44 -0.16 -10.45
C ASP A 42 19.56 -1.31 -9.91
N VAL A 43 18.40 -1.53 -10.52
CA VAL A 43 17.47 -2.63 -10.19
C VAL A 43 18.15 -3.98 -10.41
N ASP A 44 18.81 -4.17 -11.55
CA ASP A 44 19.54 -5.39 -11.87
C ASP A 44 20.70 -5.61 -10.88
N ALA A 45 21.44 -4.55 -10.57
CA ALA A 45 22.58 -4.62 -9.65
C ALA A 45 22.13 -5.03 -8.25
N ILE A 46 21.05 -4.46 -7.72
CA ILE A 46 20.57 -4.79 -6.37
C ILE A 46 20.02 -6.22 -6.29
N GLY A 47 19.36 -6.70 -7.35
CA GLY A 47 18.83 -8.06 -7.41
C GLY A 47 19.90 -9.14 -7.27
N THR A 48 21.13 -8.87 -7.70
CA THR A 48 22.26 -9.80 -7.52
C THR A 48 22.79 -9.90 -6.09
N GLN A 49 22.41 -8.97 -5.20
CA GLN A 49 22.93 -8.92 -3.83
C GLN A 49 22.13 -9.78 -2.84
N GLY A 50 20.95 -10.27 -3.24
CA GLY A 50 20.12 -11.15 -2.42
C GLY A 50 19.51 -10.49 -1.18
N TYR A 51 19.47 -9.15 -1.13
CA TYR A 51 18.78 -8.44 -0.05
C TYR A 51 17.31 -8.85 -0.01
N ASN A 52 16.78 -9.07 1.20
CA ASN A 52 15.36 -9.34 1.41
C ASN A 52 14.71 -8.33 2.37
N VAL A 53 15.50 -7.48 3.03
CA VAL A 53 15.02 -6.41 3.89
C VAL A 53 15.74 -5.11 3.54
N ILE A 54 15.00 -4.03 3.35
CA ILE A 54 15.52 -2.66 3.28
C ILE A 54 15.15 -1.96 4.59
N SER A 55 16.12 -1.50 5.39
CA SER A 55 15.79 -0.90 6.69
C SER A 55 15.23 0.53 6.60
N GLY A 56 15.45 1.21 5.48
CA GLY A 56 14.93 2.55 5.19
C GLY A 56 13.80 2.55 4.16
N THR A 57 13.72 3.65 3.40
CA THR A 57 12.81 3.81 2.25
C THR A 57 13.38 3.08 1.03
N LEU A 58 12.52 2.43 0.25
CA LEU A 58 12.84 1.93 -1.09
C LEU A 58 12.24 2.89 -2.13
N VAL A 59 13.09 3.53 -2.92
CA VAL A 59 12.69 4.39 -4.04
C VAL A 59 13.07 3.71 -5.35
N ILE A 60 12.08 3.53 -6.24
CA ILE A 60 12.21 2.97 -7.59
C ILE A 60 11.87 4.09 -8.57
N GLY A 61 12.86 4.54 -9.33
CA GLY A 61 12.84 5.70 -10.20
C GLY A 61 13.34 6.97 -9.51
N ASP A 62 12.75 8.12 -9.84
CA ASP A 62 13.14 9.44 -9.32
C ASP A 62 11.91 10.20 -8.80
N PHE A 63 12.10 11.05 -7.80
CA PHE A 63 11.00 11.68 -7.07
C PHE A 63 11.19 13.19 -6.94
N PHE A 64 10.07 13.90 -6.81
CA PHE A 64 10.08 15.34 -6.60
C PHE A 64 10.70 15.67 -5.23
N THR A 65 11.73 16.51 -5.23
CA THR A 65 12.28 17.09 -4.00
C THR A 65 12.31 18.59 -4.11
N GLY A 66 11.28 19.29 -3.59
CA GLY A 66 11.19 20.75 -3.40
C GLY A 66 11.48 21.64 -4.63
N THR A 67 12.71 21.58 -5.14
CA THR A 67 13.27 22.29 -6.29
C THR A 67 13.53 21.41 -7.51
N ASN A 68 13.50 20.07 -7.41
CA ASN A 68 13.87 19.18 -8.51
C ASN A 68 12.65 18.59 -9.22
N THR A 69 12.66 18.69 -10.55
CA THR A 69 11.80 17.90 -11.44
C THR A 69 12.40 16.50 -11.57
N PRO A 70 11.61 15.42 -11.39
CA PRO A 70 12.09 14.06 -11.57
C PRO A 70 12.62 13.84 -12.98
N VAL A 71 13.69 13.05 -13.08
CA VAL A 71 14.17 12.55 -14.37
C VAL A 71 13.45 11.22 -14.66
N PRO A 72 12.76 11.09 -15.81
CA PRO A 72 12.11 9.84 -16.16
C PRO A 72 13.11 8.67 -16.25
N SER A 73 12.80 7.57 -15.59
CA SER A 73 13.64 6.37 -15.52
C SER A 73 13.51 5.48 -16.77
N ASP A 74 14.51 4.64 -17.01
CA ASP A 74 14.50 3.56 -18.00
C ASP A 74 14.06 2.20 -17.43
N ILE A 75 13.58 2.17 -16.17
CA ILE A 75 13.11 0.94 -15.50
C ILE A 75 11.87 0.38 -16.22
N VAL A 76 11.95 -0.91 -16.55
CA VAL A 76 10.90 -1.70 -17.21
C VAL A 76 10.58 -3.00 -16.49
N ASP A 77 11.50 -3.50 -15.67
CA ASP A 77 11.41 -4.82 -15.04
C ASP A 77 11.84 -4.77 -13.58
N LEU A 78 10.93 -5.16 -12.66
CA LEU A 78 11.20 -5.24 -11.23
C LEU A 78 11.46 -6.67 -10.74
N THR A 79 11.45 -7.68 -11.61
CA THR A 79 11.71 -9.08 -11.23
C THR A 79 13.03 -9.29 -10.47
N PRO A 80 14.12 -8.50 -10.68
CA PRO A 80 15.31 -8.59 -9.84
C PRO A 80 15.05 -8.28 -8.35
N LEU A 81 13.95 -7.60 -8.01
CA LEU A 81 13.56 -7.26 -6.64
C LEU A 81 12.75 -8.35 -5.94
N SER A 82 12.54 -9.50 -6.58
CA SER A 82 11.71 -10.62 -6.06
C SER A 82 12.15 -11.18 -4.72
N THR A 83 13.36 -10.91 -4.26
CA THR A 83 13.84 -11.32 -2.93
C THR A 83 13.37 -10.41 -1.80
N ILE A 84 12.95 -9.17 -2.11
CA ILE A 84 12.54 -8.17 -1.12
C ILE A 84 11.20 -8.56 -0.51
N THR A 85 11.18 -8.73 0.81
CA THR A 85 9.98 -9.08 1.57
C THR A 85 9.55 -7.98 2.53
N SER A 86 10.45 -7.08 2.93
CA SER A 86 10.16 -5.99 3.86
C SER A 86 10.94 -4.73 3.56
N VAL A 87 10.25 -3.59 3.66
CA VAL A 87 10.81 -2.24 3.64
C VAL A 87 10.46 -1.59 4.98
N GLY A 88 11.45 -1.07 5.69
CA GLY A 88 11.27 -0.52 7.04
C GLY A 88 10.56 0.83 7.07
N ARG A 89 10.45 1.51 5.92
CA ARG A 89 9.71 2.76 5.74
C ARG A 89 8.75 2.60 4.54
N GLN A 90 8.48 3.68 3.82
CA GLN A 90 7.64 3.65 2.62
C GLN A 90 8.37 3.06 1.41
N ILE A 91 7.59 2.51 0.49
CA ILE A 91 8.01 2.24 -0.89
C ILE A 91 7.49 3.37 -1.78
N GLU A 92 8.36 3.87 -2.64
CA GLU A 92 8.07 4.95 -3.58
C GLU A 92 8.41 4.47 -4.99
N ILE A 93 7.42 4.36 -5.86
CA ILE A 93 7.60 3.97 -7.26
C ILE A 93 7.21 5.16 -8.11
N GLN A 94 8.22 5.91 -8.57
CA GLN A 94 8.00 7.24 -9.12
C GLN A 94 8.74 7.48 -10.45
N SER A 95 8.05 8.13 -11.39
CA SER A 95 8.64 8.60 -12.65
C SER A 95 9.23 7.47 -13.52
N ASN A 96 8.56 6.32 -13.60
CA ASN A 96 8.95 5.20 -14.46
C ASN A 96 7.98 5.10 -15.64
N PRO A 97 8.15 5.91 -16.71
CA PRO A 97 7.19 5.97 -17.81
C PRO A 97 7.09 4.67 -18.61
N LEU A 98 8.09 3.79 -18.55
CA LEU A 98 8.11 2.51 -19.28
C LEU A 98 7.62 1.32 -18.44
N LEU A 99 7.40 1.51 -17.14
CA LEU A 99 6.99 0.45 -16.23
C LEU A 99 5.51 0.14 -16.40
N THR A 100 5.19 -1.12 -16.75
CA THR A 100 3.80 -1.57 -16.99
C THR A 100 3.25 -2.49 -15.90
N SER A 101 4.11 -3.01 -15.03
CA SER A 101 3.77 -4.03 -14.04
C SER A 101 4.64 -3.89 -12.79
N LEU A 102 4.13 -4.30 -11.63
CA LEU A 102 4.91 -4.41 -10.39
C LEU A 102 5.40 -5.85 -10.14
N GLU A 103 5.34 -6.71 -11.17
CA GLU A 103 5.88 -8.06 -11.12
C GLU A 103 7.36 -8.03 -10.71
N GLY A 104 7.67 -8.73 -9.61
CA GLY A 104 8.94 -8.61 -8.90
C GLY A 104 8.79 -8.07 -7.48
N LEU A 105 7.68 -7.42 -7.14
CA LEU A 105 7.33 -7.07 -5.75
C LEU A 105 6.40 -8.08 -5.08
N SER A 106 6.13 -9.23 -5.73
CA SER A 106 5.14 -10.21 -5.28
C SER A 106 5.44 -10.88 -3.94
N ASN A 107 6.68 -10.77 -3.45
CA ASN A 107 7.09 -11.25 -2.12
C ASN A 107 7.11 -10.15 -1.06
N LEU A 108 6.88 -8.88 -1.44
CA LEU A 108 6.80 -7.76 -0.51
C LEU A 108 5.56 -7.93 0.36
N ARG A 109 5.76 -7.88 1.68
CA ARG A 109 4.71 -8.07 2.68
C ARG A 109 4.44 -6.82 3.49
N VAL A 110 5.49 -6.10 3.82
CA VAL A 110 5.45 -5.01 4.82
C VAL A 110 6.21 -3.79 4.31
N ALA A 111 5.54 -2.65 4.37
CA ALA A 111 6.12 -1.31 4.31
C ALA A 111 5.37 -0.41 5.30
N SER A 112 5.76 0.85 5.45
CA SER A 112 4.99 1.84 6.24
C SER A 112 4.07 2.71 5.38
N GLY A 113 4.14 2.59 4.07
CA GLY A 113 3.36 3.37 3.13
C GLY A 113 3.69 3.01 1.69
N LEU A 114 2.76 3.29 0.80
CA LEU A 114 2.84 3.01 -0.62
C LEU A 114 2.59 4.30 -1.40
N ILE A 115 3.60 4.79 -2.09
CA ILE A 115 3.50 5.95 -2.97
C ILE A 115 3.83 5.49 -4.39
N ILE A 116 2.87 5.61 -5.29
CA ILE A 116 3.03 5.31 -6.71
C ILE A 116 2.68 6.57 -7.48
N ARG A 117 3.65 7.12 -8.20
CA ARG A 117 3.51 8.42 -8.85
C ARG A 117 4.09 8.47 -10.25
N ASP A 118 3.40 9.10 -11.18
CA ASP A 118 3.95 9.39 -12.51
C ASP A 118 4.50 8.14 -13.24
N ASN A 119 3.77 7.02 -13.16
CA ASN A 119 4.07 5.80 -13.92
C ASN A 119 3.03 5.70 -15.05
N GLN A 120 3.29 6.41 -16.15
CA GLN A 120 2.32 6.67 -17.22
C GLN A 120 1.72 5.41 -17.87
N ASN A 121 2.44 4.28 -17.86
CA ASN A 121 2.01 3.03 -18.47
C ASN A 121 1.66 1.91 -17.46
N LEU A 122 1.65 2.21 -16.16
CA LEU A 122 1.29 1.23 -15.13
C LEU A 122 -0.24 1.04 -15.11
N THR A 123 -0.72 -0.18 -15.37
CA THR A 123 -2.16 -0.44 -15.56
C THR A 123 -2.86 -0.99 -14.32
N SER A 124 -2.12 -1.68 -13.45
CA SER A 124 -2.63 -2.23 -12.20
C SER A 124 -1.54 -2.27 -11.13
N LEU A 125 -1.93 -2.58 -9.90
CA LEU A 125 -1.00 -2.86 -8.80
C LEU A 125 -0.68 -4.36 -8.66
N ASP A 126 -0.92 -5.13 -9.73
CA ASP A 126 -0.58 -6.54 -9.76
C ASP A 126 0.92 -6.72 -9.55
N GLY A 127 1.26 -7.64 -8.65
CA GLY A 127 2.61 -7.74 -8.08
C GLY A 127 2.67 -7.30 -6.62
N LEU A 128 1.62 -6.67 -6.05
CA LEU A 128 1.52 -6.39 -4.61
C LEU A 128 0.58 -7.35 -3.85
N THR A 129 0.30 -8.53 -4.40
CA THR A 129 -0.73 -9.45 -3.87
C THR A 129 -0.43 -10.06 -2.49
N ASN A 130 0.81 -9.97 -2.00
CA ASN A 130 1.18 -10.38 -0.65
C ASN A 130 1.44 -9.19 0.29
N PHE A 131 1.16 -7.97 -0.17
CA PHE A 131 1.36 -6.76 0.62
C PHE A 131 0.23 -6.67 1.65
N THR A 132 0.56 -6.90 2.91
CA THR A 132 -0.44 -7.07 3.98
C THR A 132 -0.47 -5.90 4.96
N THR A 133 0.58 -5.10 5.02
CA THR A 133 0.78 -4.17 6.13
C THR A 133 1.45 -2.88 5.65
N VAL A 134 0.80 -1.76 5.99
CA VAL A 134 1.31 -0.38 5.89
C VAL A 134 1.45 0.24 7.29
N ASP A 135 2.26 -0.35 8.17
CA ASP A 135 2.26 0.03 9.59
C ASP A 135 3.09 1.30 9.88
N PHE A 136 2.67 2.02 10.91
CA PHE A 136 3.44 3.07 11.56
C PHE A 136 4.82 2.54 11.96
N ASN A 137 5.89 3.20 11.51
CA ASN A 137 7.20 2.96 12.11
C ASN A 137 7.42 3.98 13.25
N PRO A 138 7.18 3.61 14.53
CA PRO A 138 7.32 4.52 15.66
C PRO A 138 8.76 4.99 15.90
N ILE A 139 9.75 4.37 15.25
CA ILE A 139 11.17 4.65 15.48
C ILE A 139 11.61 5.96 14.79
N LEU A 140 10.86 6.47 13.80
CA LEU A 140 11.28 7.61 12.97
C LEU A 140 10.29 8.78 13.04
N THR A 141 10.02 9.26 14.25
CA THR A 141 9.31 10.52 14.48
C THR A 141 10.19 11.71 14.05
N GLY A 142 9.91 12.29 12.88
CA GLY A 142 10.49 13.58 12.49
C GLY A 142 10.95 13.76 11.04
N GLN A 143 10.81 12.75 10.18
CA GLN A 143 11.27 12.81 8.77
C GLN A 143 10.29 12.16 7.77
N THR A 144 9.00 12.07 8.09
CA THR A 144 7.98 11.54 7.16
C THR A 144 6.95 12.63 6.83
N PHE A 145 6.62 12.77 5.54
CA PHE A 145 5.49 13.59 5.09
C PHE A 145 4.13 12.95 5.46
N PHE A 146 4.14 11.66 5.79
CA PHE A 146 2.98 10.85 6.15
C PHE A 146 3.26 10.05 7.43
N SER A 147 2.30 9.96 8.34
CA SER A 147 2.45 9.30 9.65
C SER A 147 2.32 7.77 9.59
N GLY A 148 2.86 7.11 8.55
CA GLY A 148 2.57 5.70 8.27
C GLY A 148 1.14 5.49 7.75
N GLY A 149 0.83 4.30 7.21
CA GLY A 149 -0.52 3.97 6.75
C GLY A 149 -1.02 4.74 5.54
N ALA A 150 -0.12 5.35 4.76
CA ALA A 150 -0.50 6.15 3.60
C ALA A 150 -0.46 5.34 2.30
N ILE A 151 -1.53 5.41 1.54
CA ILE A 151 -1.62 4.95 0.15
C ILE A 151 -1.83 6.19 -0.72
N ALA A 152 -0.85 6.47 -1.58
CA ALA A 152 -0.89 7.61 -2.51
C ALA A 152 -0.66 7.13 -3.94
N LEU A 153 -1.70 7.24 -4.77
CA LEU A 153 -1.70 6.92 -6.19
C LEU A 153 -1.91 8.22 -6.96
N ILE A 154 -0.84 8.77 -7.54
CA ILE A 154 -0.86 10.14 -8.07
C ILE A 154 -0.32 10.17 -9.49
N ASP A 155 -1.06 10.76 -10.43
CA ASP A 155 -0.61 10.95 -11.81
C ASP A 155 -0.23 9.61 -12.49
N ASN A 156 -1.07 8.58 -12.35
CA ASN A 156 -0.92 7.29 -13.04
C ASN A 156 -2.13 7.07 -13.98
N PRO A 157 -2.20 7.77 -15.13
CA PRO A 157 -3.43 7.83 -15.93
C PRO A 157 -3.82 6.49 -16.58
N ALA A 158 -2.89 5.56 -16.75
CA ALA A 158 -3.19 4.21 -17.24
C ALA A 158 -3.68 3.25 -16.14
N LEU A 159 -3.60 3.64 -14.86
CA LEU A 159 -3.95 2.78 -13.73
C LEU A 159 -5.47 2.60 -13.65
N THR A 160 -5.96 1.41 -13.98
CA THR A 160 -7.39 1.09 -14.03
C THR A 160 -7.84 0.09 -12.97
N SER A 161 -6.93 -0.51 -12.20
CA SER A 161 -7.27 -1.43 -11.11
C SER A 161 -6.31 -1.29 -9.92
N ILE A 162 -6.88 -1.34 -8.71
CA ILE A 162 -6.18 -1.37 -7.43
C ILE A 162 -6.61 -2.55 -6.57
N GLU A 163 -7.21 -3.59 -7.15
CA GLU A 163 -7.74 -4.77 -6.42
C GLU A 163 -6.69 -5.45 -5.52
N ALA A 164 -5.41 -5.36 -5.90
CA ALA A 164 -4.30 -5.87 -5.10
C ALA A 164 -4.22 -5.25 -3.69
N LEU A 165 -4.83 -4.09 -3.43
CA LEU A 165 -4.87 -3.46 -2.12
C LEU A 165 -5.84 -4.14 -1.14
N SER A 166 -6.75 -4.99 -1.63
CA SER A 166 -7.76 -5.68 -0.80
C SER A 166 -7.13 -6.60 0.26
N THR A 167 -5.86 -6.96 0.09
CA THR A 167 -5.11 -7.83 1.01
C THR A 167 -4.50 -7.10 2.20
N ILE A 168 -4.47 -5.77 2.17
CA ILE A 168 -3.89 -4.97 3.24
C ILE A 168 -4.86 -4.96 4.43
N ASN A 169 -4.31 -5.13 5.64
CA ASN A 169 -5.10 -4.97 6.85
C ASN A 169 -5.64 -3.53 6.93
N PRO A 170 -6.96 -3.33 6.92
CA PRO A 170 -7.55 -2.00 6.81
C PRO A 170 -7.26 -1.11 8.02
N GLN A 171 -6.97 -1.69 9.19
CA GLN A 171 -6.60 -0.93 10.39
C GLN A 171 -5.26 -0.20 10.25
N ASP A 172 -4.44 -0.62 9.30
CA ASP A 172 -3.12 -0.05 9.07
C ASP A 172 -3.20 1.12 8.07
N ILE A 173 -4.29 1.27 7.33
CA ILE A 173 -4.47 2.36 6.36
C ILE A 173 -5.10 3.56 7.05
N HIS A 174 -4.42 4.70 7.05
CA HIS A 174 -4.87 5.94 7.68
C HIS A 174 -5.11 7.07 6.68
N GLU A 175 -4.43 7.05 5.54
CA GLU A 175 -4.55 8.10 4.54
C GLU A 175 -4.65 7.51 3.13
N VAL A 176 -5.66 7.94 2.38
CA VAL A 176 -5.84 7.55 0.99
C VAL A 176 -5.85 8.80 0.12
N THR A 177 -4.91 8.85 -0.82
CA THR A 177 -4.85 9.88 -1.86
C THR A 177 -4.87 9.21 -3.22
N ILE A 178 -5.90 9.46 -4.01
CA ILE A 178 -6.03 8.98 -5.39
C ILE A 178 -6.22 10.19 -6.27
N LYS A 179 -5.24 10.45 -7.13
CA LYS A 179 -5.22 11.62 -7.98
C LYS A 179 -4.85 11.28 -9.42
N ASN A 180 -5.62 11.77 -10.39
CA ASN A 180 -5.28 11.70 -11.82
C ASN A 180 -4.93 10.26 -12.24
N THR A 181 -5.88 9.36 -12.01
CA THR A 181 -5.79 7.94 -12.36
C THR A 181 -6.84 7.56 -13.41
N GLY A 182 -6.64 6.42 -14.06
CA GLY A 182 -7.64 5.84 -14.98
C GLY A 182 -8.77 5.08 -14.29
N LEU A 183 -8.84 5.09 -12.96
CA LEU A 183 -9.75 4.26 -12.17
C LEU A 183 -11.21 4.61 -12.41
N ALA A 184 -12.02 3.59 -12.70
CA ALA A 184 -13.48 3.72 -12.79
C ALA A 184 -14.19 3.34 -11.47
N SER A 185 -13.52 2.55 -10.62
CA SER A 185 -13.97 2.13 -9.29
C SER A 185 -12.80 2.19 -8.31
N LEU A 186 -13.10 2.13 -7.01
CA LEU A 186 -12.11 1.98 -5.94
C LEU A 186 -12.05 0.54 -5.40
N GLU A 187 -12.41 -0.44 -6.23
CA GLU A 187 -12.33 -1.87 -5.86
C GLU A 187 -10.89 -2.23 -5.50
N GLY A 188 -10.71 -2.86 -4.34
CA GLY A 188 -9.45 -2.95 -3.61
C GLY A 188 -9.44 -2.21 -2.26
N LEU A 189 -10.38 -1.30 -2.01
CA LEU A 189 -10.50 -0.53 -0.76
C LEU A 189 -11.72 -0.89 0.11
N GLU A 190 -12.42 -1.98 -0.20
CA GLU A 190 -13.67 -2.42 0.43
C GLU A 190 -13.54 -2.66 1.93
N ASN A 191 -12.34 -3.05 2.36
CA ASN A 191 -12.08 -3.41 3.75
C ASN A 191 -11.83 -2.18 4.65
N LEU A 192 -11.65 -0.97 4.09
CA LEU A 192 -11.36 0.23 4.88
C LEU A 192 -12.48 0.50 5.89
N THR A 193 -12.10 0.71 7.16
CA THR A 193 -13.06 1.02 8.24
C THR A 193 -12.91 2.43 8.77
N GLU A 194 -11.69 2.86 9.06
CA GLU A 194 -11.41 4.17 9.65
C GLU A 194 -10.19 4.77 8.95
N ILE A 195 -10.29 6.04 8.55
CA ILE A 195 -9.17 6.78 7.98
C ILE A 195 -9.14 8.20 8.56
N THR A 196 -7.97 8.82 8.57
CA THR A 196 -7.82 10.21 8.95
C THR A 196 -8.11 11.14 7.75
N ARG A 197 -7.71 10.74 6.54
CA ARG A 197 -7.79 11.59 5.34
C ARG A 197 -8.20 10.80 4.10
N LEU A 198 -9.24 11.31 3.43
CA LEU A 198 -9.67 10.87 2.10
C LEU A 198 -9.47 12.00 1.09
N GLN A 199 -8.65 11.76 0.06
CA GLN A 199 -8.44 12.67 -1.05
C GLN A 199 -8.66 11.96 -2.38
N ILE A 200 -9.68 12.35 -3.14
CA ILE A 200 -10.02 11.79 -4.44
C ILE A 200 -10.11 12.94 -5.45
N ILE A 201 -9.10 13.06 -6.31
CA ILE A 201 -8.83 14.30 -7.05
C ILE A 201 -8.64 14.02 -8.54
N ASP A 202 -9.29 14.75 -9.43
CA ASP A 202 -9.03 14.68 -10.88
C ASP A 202 -9.14 13.24 -11.46
N ASN A 203 -10.04 12.39 -10.97
CA ASN A 203 -10.27 11.03 -11.50
C ASN A 203 -11.55 11.01 -12.35
N ASP A 204 -11.45 11.51 -13.58
CA ASP A 204 -12.61 11.71 -14.47
C ASP A 204 -13.42 10.45 -14.78
N ASN A 205 -12.78 9.27 -14.73
CA ASN A 205 -13.44 7.98 -14.97
C ASN A 205 -14.19 7.44 -13.75
N LEU A 206 -13.90 7.94 -12.54
CA LEU A 206 -14.45 7.40 -11.31
C LEU A 206 -15.92 7.76 -11.19
N THR A 207 -16.79 6.74 -11.17
CA THR A 207 -18.25 6.97 -11.17
C THR A 207 -18.88 6.84 -9.78
N SER A 208 -18.22 6.15 -8.85
CA SER A 208 -18.81 5.77 -7.56
C SER A 208 -17.76 5.58 -6.46
N LEU A 209 -18.16 5.86 -5.22
CA LEU A 209 -17.39 5.56 -4.00
C LEU A 209 -17.86 4.28 -3.29
N THR A 210 -18.73 3.47 -3.91
CA THR A 210 -19.36 2.28 -3.28
C THR A 210 -18.37 1.28 -2.70
N ALA A 211 -17.17 1.16 -3.27
CA ALA A 211 -16.12 0.32 -2.71
C ALA A 211 -15.57 0.83 -1.36
N LEU A 212 -16.08 1.93 -0.80
CA LEU A 212 -15.79 2.40 0.56
C LEU A 212 -16.92 2.05 1.55
N GLU A 213 -17.81 1.11 1.24
CA GLU A 213 -18.97 0.77 2.08
C GLU A 213 -18.62 0.30 3.50
N GLY A 214 -17.43 -0.24 3.70
CA GLY A 214 -16.91 -0.59 5.03
C GLY A 214 -16.55 0.61 5.89
N LEU A 215 -16.41 1.80 5.31
CA LEU A 215 -15.87 2.98 5.99
C LEU A 215 -16.89 3.56 6.97
N THR A 216 -16.54 3.55 8.26
CA THR A 216 -17.39 4.03 9.36
C THR A 216 -16.92 5.34 9.97
N SER A 217 -15.69 5.78 9.69
CA SER A 217 -15.16 7.04 10.20
C SER A 217 -14.15 7.69 9.26
N VAL A 218 -14.26 9.01 9.07
CA VAL A 218 -13.18 9.87 8.55
C VAL A 218 -12.88 10.93 9.59
N GLU A 219 -11.65 11.00 10.10
CA GLU A 219 -11.33 11.84 11.25
C GLU A 219 -11.15 13.33 10.92
N ASN A 220 -10.46 13.65 9.82
CA ASN A 220 -9.95 15.00 9.64
C ASN A 220 -10.37 15.65 8.33
N THR A 221 -10.13 14.97 7.21
CA THR A 221 -10.23 15.58 5.88
C THR A 221 -10.98 14.70 4.89
N VAL A 222 -11.99 15.29 4.25
CA VAL A 222 -12.59 14.80 3.00
C VAL A 222 -12.38 15.86 1.92
N PHE A 223 -11.64 15.50 0.88
CA PHE A 223 -11.32 16.38 -0.24
C PHE A 223 -11.60 15.65 -1.55
N ILE A 224 -12.70 15.98 -2.22
CA ILE A 224 -13.15 15.27 -3.42
C ILE A 224 -13.49 16.29 -4.51
N PHE A 225 -12.66 16.42 -5.53
CA PHE A 225 -12.89 17.37 -6.61
C PHE A 225 -12.31 16.95 -7.94
N GLY A 226 -12.82 17.52 -9.03
CA GLY A 226 -12.35 17.20 -10.38
C GLY A 226 -12.72 15.78 -10.83
N ASN A 227 -13.71 15.13 -10.22
CA ASN A 227 -14.14 13.79 -10.63
C ASN A 227 -15.40 13.92 -11.49
N GLY A 228 -15.20 14.17 -12.79
CA GLY A 228 -16.26 14.55 -13.73
C GLY A 228 -17.39 13.53 -13.94
N SER A 229 -17.23 12.28 -13.48
CA SER A 229 -18.26 11.24 -13.55
C SER A 229 -18.84 10.85 -12.18
N LEU A 230 -18.33 11.41 -11.09
CA LEU A 230 -18.69 10.98 -9.73
C LEU A 230 -19.99 11.66 -9.25
N SER A 231 -21.07 10.89 -9.15
CA SER A 231 -22.37 11.41 -8.73
C SER A 231 -22.98 10.75 -7.49
N ASP A 232 -22.43 9.65 -6.98
CA ASP A 232 -22.91 8.95 -5.78
C ASP A 232 -21.92 9.05 -4.62
N TYR A 233 -22.38 9.67 -3.53
CA TYR A 233 -21.65 9.92 -2.29
C TYR A 233 -22.30 9.23 -1.09
N CYS A 234 -23.36 8.42 -1.28
CA CYS A 234 -24.15 7.89 -0.17
C CYS A 234 -23.35 6.98 0.75
N THR A 235 -22.30 6.35 0.24
CA THR A 235 -21.32 5.60 1.02
C THR A 235 -20.66 6.45 2.12
N LEU A 236 -20.56 7.77 1.95
CA LEU A 236 -19.97 8.66 2.95
C LEU A 236 -20.96 9.09 4.04
N GLN A 237 -22.24 8.70 3.98
CA GLN A 237 -23.23 9.14 4.97
C GLN A 237 -22.86 8.70 6.40
N ALA A 238 -22.61 7.41 6.62
CA ALA A 238 -22.24 6.88 7.93
C ALA A 238 -20.94 7.50 8.49
N PRO A 239 -19.81 7.55 7.76
CA PRO A 239 -18.58 8.11 8.30
C PRO A 239 -18.66 9.61 8.60
N LEU A 240 -19.46 10.38 7.85
CA LEU A 240 -19.66 11.81 8.13
C LEU A 240 -20.64 12.06 9.27
N GLN A 241 -21.66 11.22 9.45
CA GLN A 241 -22.56 11.30 10.61
C GLN A 241 -21.84 10.98 11.92
N ASN A 242 -20.86 10.07 11.89
CA ASN A 242 -20.05 9.72 13.05
C ASN A 242 -19.00 10.78 13.41
N ASN A 243 -18.71 11.73 12.52
CA ASN A 243 -17.80 12.84 12.78
C ASN A 243 -18.29 14.16 12.17
N LEU A 244 -18.99 14.95 13.00
CA LEU A 244 -19.55 16.25 12.61
C LEU A 244 -18.51 17.39 12.60
N ASP A 245 -17.31 17.16 13.13
CA ASP A 245 -16.27 18.17 13.34
C ASP A 245 -15.04 17.96 12.44
N LEU A 246 -15.26 17.52 11.19
CA LEU A 246 -14.19 17.46 10.19
C LEU A 246 -13.47 18.81 10.11
N THR A 247 -12.14 18.77 10.12
CA THR A 247 -11.33 19.98 9.94
C THR A 247 -11.51 20.53 8.53
N ILE A 248 -11.63 19.66 7.53
CA ILE A 248 -11.76 20.03 6.12
C ILE A 248 -12.79 19.12 5.45
N TYR A 249 -13.85 19.73 4.91
CA TYR A 249 -14.73 19.12 3.93
C TYR A 249 -14.76 20.00 2.69
N ASN A 250 -14.29 19.48 1.55
CA ASN A 250 -14.31 20.20 0.29
C ASN A 250 -14.72 19.27 -0.85
N VAL A 251 -15.93 19.48 -1.37
CA VAL A 251 -16.49 18.73 -2.49
C VAL A 251 -16.98 19.72 -3.55
N PHE A 252 -16.29 19.78 -4.68
CA PHE A 252 -16.56 20.72 -5.76
C PHE A 252 -16.05 20.17 -7.10
N ASP A 253 -16.52 20.70 -8.24
CA ASP A 253 -16.05 20.30 -9.57
C ASP A 253 -16.15 18.79 -9.88
N ASN A 254 -17.15 18.12 -9.31
CA ASN A 254 -17.55 16.75 -9.66
C ASN A 254 -18.89 16.76 -10.41
N GLN A 255 -19.36 15.60 -10.88
CA GLN A 255 -20.69 15.47 -11.50
C GLN A 255 -21.82 15.86 -10.52
N PHE A 256 -21.71 15.48 -9.25
CA PHE A 256 -22.55 15.96 -8.17
C PHE A 256 -21.70 16.54 -7.04
N ASN A 257 -22.11 17.67 -6.45
CA ASN A 257 -21.33 18.36 -5.43
C ASN A 257 -22.17 18.58 -4.16
N PRO A 258 -22.47 17.51 -3.41
CA PRO A 258 -23.26 17.63 -2.20
C PRO A 258 -22.50 18.41 -1.13
N THR A 259 -23.21 19.26 -0.39
CA THR A 259 -22.68 19.80 0.86
C THR A 259 -22.56 18.69 1.91
N PHE A 260 -21.76 18.93 2.95
CA PHE A 260 -21.67 18.03 4.10
C PHE A 260 -23.05 17.68 4.68
N GLN A 261 -23.94 18.69 4.79
CA GLN A 261 -25.30 18.50 5.29
C GLN A 261 -26.16 17.67 4.34
N ASN A 262 -26.02 17.85 3.02
CA ASN A 262 -26.76 17.03 2.05
C ASN A 262 -26.45 15.54 2.24
N ILE A 263 -25.18 15.18 2.43
CA ILE A 263 -24.79 13.79 2.68
C ILE A 263 -25.44 13.26 3.98
N ILE A 264 -25.39 14.03 5.07
CA ILE A 264 -26.02 13.65 6.35
C ILE A 264 -27.52 13.42 6.20
N ASP A 265 -28.20 14.30 5.46
CA ASP A 265 -29.66 14.27 5.26
C ASP A 265 -30.10 13.17 4.26
N GLY A 266 -29.16 12.52 3.57
CA GLY A 266 -29.43 11.48 2.58
C GLY A 266 -29.62 12.01 1.15
N ASP A 267 -29.39 13.30 0.92
CA ASP A 267 -29.35 13.93 -0.40
C ASP A 267 -27.96 13.74 -1.04
N CYS A 268 -27.55 12.48 -1.19
CA CYS A 268 -26.16 12.08 -1.47
C CYS A 268 -25.90 11.54 -2.88
N PHE A 269 -26.87 11.61 -3.81
CA PHE A 269 -26.69 11.16 -5.19
C PHE A 269 -27.44 12.02 -6.21
N GLN A 270 -26.98 12.03 -7.46
CA GLN A 270 -27.66 12.62 -8.64
C GLN A 270 -27.56 11.73 -9.88
#